data_AF-A0A976JLD9-F1
#
_entry.id   AF-A0A976JLD9-F1
#
_cell.length_a   1.000
_cell.length_b   1.000
_cell.length_c   1.000
_cell.angle_alpha   90.00
_cell.angle_beta   90.00
_cell.angle_gamma   90.00
#
_symmetry.space_group_name_H-M   'P 1'
#
loop_
_entity.id
_entity.type
_entity.pdbx_description
1 polymer ?
#
loop_
_entity_poly.entity_id
_entity_poly.type
_entity_poly.pdbx_seq_one_letter_code
_entity_poly.pdbx_strand_id
1 'polypeptide(L)'
;MACNQADYKPPSVDEIIEQELIGEDRDQRVQEIRDNDEELRKLTRNYTAVPSVWEAKERINEITSPPKPECIPDSIHRDEVIEEATSGEDGVNEVVPPVAVEEIITPDPVEPIPLHPAAKGARKLLASFYQSCKAIDKPIADGQGELKGVIMGDSIDGQSGLQDGKIRKITNLDTFVESHVVLSELKSDANYPGPQCRDATKHPPLFAYASRKYPNRTTGEFKIFSKGGGITRSSPPASGIDCSSFVSVAMASQGLKMSKDQTGFRDMTTRSLKAQAAKADSCLSNAKVSPSSPLKAGDILNVATTHTVIIDSVGKDPLGIDKYAAADNCNGISPKDFNFTYIHSGAILNSYGPSRVKANYHRSGVMWNNLAVMAKRLCHEKKAGNVGTRDSRFSGMNSNFGLLRHKSEDPECVSDKKYQIEGQKCIEGCENTEKDFQDV
;
A
#
# COMPACT_ATOMS: atom_id res chain seq x y z
N MET A 1 -37.53 -8.73 -12.58
CA MET A 1 -37.63 -7.96 -13.82
C MET A 1 -36.26 -7.39 -14.13
N ALA A 2 -35.74 -7.61 -15.35
CA ALA A 2 -34.41 -7.14 -15.76
C ALA A 2 -34.51 -5.71 -16.31
N CYS A 3 -33.66 -4.80 -15.83
CA CYS A 3 -33.45 -3.50 -16.46
C CYS A 3 -32.29 -3.61 -17.46
N ASN A 4 -32.60 -3.47 -18.75
CA ASN A 4 -31.62 -3.33 -19.82
C ASN A 4 -31.00 -1.94 -19.76
N GLN A 5 -29.67 -1.88 -19.74
CA GLN A 5 -28.87 -0.65 -19.61
C GLN A 5 -28.13 -0.34 -20.94
N ALA A 6 -28.84 -0.42 -22.07
CA ALA A 6 -28.20 -0.34 -23.39
C ALA A 6 -28.26 1.04 -24.07
N ASP A 7 -29.13 1.97 -23.66
CA ASP A 7 -29.37 3.21 -24.42
C ASP A 7 -29.39 4.49 -23.57
N TYR A 8 -28.45 4.65 -22.63
CA TYR A 8 -28.30 5.95 -21.95
C TYR A 8 -27.30 6.85 -22.68
N LYS A 9 -27.83 7.88 -23.35
CA LYS A 9 -27.04 9.00 -23.89
C LYS A 9 -27.20 10.18 -22.93
N PRO A 10 -26.13 10.73 -22.35
CA PRO A 10 -26.24 11.89 -21.47
C PRO A 10 -26.76 13.10 -22.28
N PRO A 11 -27.61 13.95 -21.69
CA PRO A 11 -28.14 15.13 -22.35
C PRO A 11 -27.01 16.10 -22.71
N SER A 12 -27.17 16.76 -23.85
CA SER A 12 -26.33 17.87 -24.29
C SER A 12 -26.49 19.08 -23.37
N VAL A 13 -25.50 19.97 -23.37
CA VAL A 13 -25.56 21.22 -22.59
C VAL A 13 -26.80 22.05 -22.97
N ASP A 14 -27.21 22.02 -24.24
CA ASP A 14 -28.41 22.71 -24.71
C ASP A 14 -29.71 22.09 -24.15
N GLU A 15 -29.76 20.76 -24.01
CA GLU A 15 -30.90 20.06 -23.38
C GLU A 15 -30.99 20.32 -21.86
N ILE A 16 -29.84 20.49 -21.18
CA ILE A 16 -29.80 20.87 -19.76
C ILE A 16 -30.28 22.31 -19.58
N ILE A 17 -29.86 23.22 -20.47
CA ILE A 17 -30.29 24.63 -20.48
C ILE A 17 -31.80 24.76 -20.71
N GLU A 18 -32.40 23.89 -21.55
CA GLU A 18 -33.85 23.87 -21.74
C GLU A 18 -34.64 23.30 -20.55
N GLN A 19 -34.05 22.38 -19.78
CA GLN A 19 -34.75 21.73 -18.66
C GLN A 19 -34.75 22.56 -17.36
N GLU A 20 -33.76 23.43 -17.14
CA GLU A 20 -33.59 24.12 -15.85
C GLU A 20 -34.04 25.59 -15.81
N LEU A 21 -34.43 26.21 -16.93
CA LEU A 21 -34.67 27.67 -16.97
C LEU A 21 -36.07 28.03 -17.52
N ILE A 22 -37.07 28.06 -16.63
CA ILE A 22 -38.34 28.75 -16.85
C ILE A 22 -38.35 30.02 -15.96
N GLY A 23 -38.24 31.20 -16.57
CA GLY A 23 -38.34 32.51 -15.89
C GLY A 23 -37.58 33.64 -16.60
N GLU A 24 -37.91 34.89 -16.26
CA GLU A 24 -37.43 36.14 -16.88
C GLU A 24 -35.91 36.41 -16.78
N ASP A 25 -35.14 35.52 -16.16
CA ASP A 25 -33.67 35.65 -16.00
C ASP A 25 -32.88 34.62 -16.83
N ARG A 26 -33.55 33.96 -17.79
CA ARG A 26 -32.95 32.91 -18.63
C ARG A 26 -31.78 33.44 -19.46
N ASP A 27 -31.91 34.61 -20.06
CA ASP A 27 -30.91 35.11 -21.00
C ASP A 27 -29.63 35.58 -20.30
N GLN A 28 -29.75 36.18 -19.10
CA GLN A 28 -28.59 36.59 -18.31
C GLN A 28 -27.81 35.38 -17.79
N ARG A 29 -28.53 34.33 -17.35
CA ARG A 29 -27.93 33.10 -16.82
C ARG A 29 -27.34 32.21 -17.91
N VAL A 30 -27.95 32.18 -19.10
CA VAL A 30 -27.37 31.53 -20.30
C VAL A 30 -26.10 32.26 -20.74
N GLN A 31 -26.07 33.59 -20.68
CA GLN A 31 -24.88 34.36 -21.02
C GLN A 31 -23.75 34.10 -20.00
N GLU A 32 -24.04 34.07 -18.70
CA GLU A 32 -23.08 33.75 -17.65
C GLU A 32 -22.48 32.33 -17.80
N ILE A 33 -23.30 31.33 -18.16
CA ILE A 33 -22.83 29.97 -18.44
C ILE A 33 -21.91 29.93 -19.66
N ARG A 34 -22.23 30.68 -20.73
CA ARG A 34 -21.41 30.76 -21.94
C ARG A 34 -20.07 31.47 -21.69
N ASP A 35 -20.10 32.55 -20.92
CA ASP A 35 -18.90 33.30 -20.55
C ASP A 35 -17.96 32.42 -19.70
N ASN A 36 -18.52 31.65 -18.77
CA ASN A 36 -17.77 30.68 -17.95
C ASN A 36 -17.18 29.52 -18.78
N ASP A 37 -17.93 28.94 -19.74
CA ASP A 37 -17.39 27.90 -20.64
C ASP A 37 -16.29 28.45 -21.55
N GLU A 38 -16.43 29.69 -22.04
CA GLU A 38 -15.40 30.32 -22.85
C GLU A 38 -14.13 30.64 -22.05
N GLU A 39 -14.26 31.08 -20.79
CA GLU A 39 -13.12 31.27 -19.89
C GLU A 39 -12.39 29.94 -19.60
N LEU A 40 -13.15 28.86 -19.35
CA LEU A 40 -12.63 27.50 -19.18
C LEU A 40 -11.89 27.02 -20.43
N ARG A 41 -12.42 27.29 -21.63
CA ARG A 41 -11.75 26.95 -22.90
C ARG A 41 -10.48 27.79 -23.11
N LYS A 42 -10.45 29.06 -22.69
CA LYS A 42 -9.24 29.91 -22.73
C LYS A 42 -8.16 29.39 -21.78
N LEU A 43 -8.55 28.98 -20.56
CA LEU A 43 -7.65 28.34 -19.59
C LEU A 43 -7.10 27.01 -20.12
N THR A 44 -7.93 26.22 -20.80
CA THR A 44 -7.55 24.91 -21.36
C THR A 44 -6.65 25.02 -22.59
N ARG A 45 -6.79 26.07 -23.41
CA ARG A 45 -5.92 26.29 -24.59
C ARG A 45 -4.49 26.68 -24.24
N ASN A 46 -4.24 27.24 -23.06
CA ASN A 46 -2.90 27.69 -22.63
C ASN A 46 -2.13 26.65 -21.81
N TYR A 47 -2.72 25.49 -21.51
CA TYR A 47 -2.05 24.41 -20.76
C TYR A 47 -2.09 23.10 -21.54
N THR A 48 -0.98 22.77 -22.20
CA THR A 48 -0.75 21.39 -22.65
C THR A 48 -0.36 20.55 -21.43
N ALA A 49 -1.23 19.58 -21.12
CA ALA A 49 -1.09 18.46 -20.19
C ALA A 49 -1.37 18.72 -18.69
N VAL A 50 -2.63 18.50 -18.27
CA VAL A 50 -2.98 17.91 -16.95
C VAL A 50 -4.26 17.06 -17.05
N PRO A 51 -4.33 15.86 -16.42
CA PRO A 51 -5.48 14.96 -16.39
C PRO A 51 -6.54 15.29 -15.31
N SER A 52 -6.92 16.56 -15.12
CA SER A 52 -7.86 16.99 -14.06
C SER A 52 -9.35 16.94 -14.43
N VAL A 53 -9.69 16.60 -15.67
CA VAL A 53 -11.09 16.53 -16.15
C VAL A 53 -11.88 15.38 -15.50
N TRP A 54 -11.20 14.33 -15.04
CA TRP A 54 -11.85 13.18 -14.41
C TRP A 54 -12.26 13.45 -12.95
N GLU A 55 -11.40 14.11 -12.16
CA GLU A 55 -11.70 14.46 -10.76
C GLU A 55 -12.79 15.54 -10.65
N ALA A 56 -12.85 16.46 -11.61
CA ALA A 56 -13.95 17.43 -11.71
C ALA A 56 -15.29 16.74 -12.04
N LYS A 57 -15.27 15.69 -12.87
CA LYS A 57 -16.47 14.89 -13.20
C LYS A 57 -16.98 14.04 -12.04
N GLU A 58 -16.08 13.46 -11.22
CA GLU A 58 -16.51 12.71 -10.04
C GLU A 58 -17.15 13.62 -8.98
N ARG A 59 -16.60 14.82 -8.76
CA ARG A 59 -17.18 15.82 -7.84
C ARG A 59 -18.56 16.31 -8.28
N ILE A 60 -18.79 16.48 -9.58
CA ILE A 60 -20.10 16.87 -10.09
C ILE A 60 -21.11 15.72 -9.91
N ASN A 61 -20.73 14.46 -10.15
CA ASN A 61 -21.60 13.31 -9.93
C ASN A 61 -21.96 13.08 -8.45
N GLU A 62 -21.07 13.42 -7.52
CA GLU A 62 -21.39 13.39 -6.08
C GLU A 62 -22.45 14.43 -5.68
N ILE A 63 -22.48 15.59 -6.35
CA ILE A 63 -23.40 16.70 -6.03
C ILE A 63 -24.77 16.50 -6.70
N THR A 64 -24.83 15.85 -7.86
CA THR A 64 -26.06 15.75 -8.67
C THR A 64 -26.79 14.41 -8.56
N SER A 65 -26.29 13.46 -7.76
CA SER A 65 -26.96 12.16 -7.58
C SER A 65 -28.22 12.30 -6.71
N PRO A 66 -29.42 11.93 -7.20
CA PRO A 66 -30.64 11.95 -6.38
C PRO A 66 -30.55 10.94 -5.22
N PRO A 67 -31.21 11.21 -4.09
CA PRO A 67 -31.20 10.30 -2.95
C PRO A 67 -31.79 8.94 -3.33
N LYS A 68 -31.13 7.87 -2.90
CA LYS A 68 -31.61 6.50 -3.09
C LYS A 68 -32.95 6.30 -2.36
N PRO A 69 -33.95 5.65 -2.99
CA PRO A 69 -35.18 5.29 -2.28
C PRO A 69 -34.88 4.28 -1.18
N GLU A 70 -35.31 4.58 0.03
CA GLU A 70 -35.30 3.66 1.17
C GLU A 70 -36.30 2.53 0.94
N CYS A 71 -35.84 1.29 0.96
CA CYS A 71 -36.70 0.12 1.08
C CYS A 71 -36.89 -0.19 2.56
N ILE A 72 -38.12 -0.01 3.06
CA ILE A 72 -38.55 -0.42 4.39
C ILE A 72 -38.71 -1.95 4.39
N PRO A 73 -38.03 -2.72 5.26
CA PRO A 73 -38.32 -4.13 5.44
C PRO A 73 -39.49 -4.29 6.43
N ASP A 74 -40.54 -4.98 5.96
CA ASP A 74 -41.63 -5.44 6.81
C ASP A 74 -41.12 -6.41 7.88
N SER A 75 -41.54 -6.14 9.11
CA SER A 75 -41.38 -6.96 10.31
C SER A 75 -42.14 -8.28 10.17
N ILE A 76 -41.48 -9.42 10.39
CA ILE A 76 -42.14 -10.67 10.74
C ILE A 76 -41.54 -11.23 12.02
N HIS A 77 -42.38 -11.18 13.07
CA HIS A 77 -42.23 -11.89 14.34
C HIS A 77 -42.19 -13.41 14.11
N ARG A 78 -41.22 -14.07 14.74
CA ARG A 78 -41.39 -15.46 15.20
C ARG A 78 -40.84 -15.57 16.61
N ASP A 79 -41.76 -15.73 17.55
CA ASP A 79 -41.52 -16.29 18.87
C ASP A 79 -41.30 -17.79 18.70
N GLU A 80 -40.16 -18.31 19.16
CA GLU A 80 -39.99 -19.74 19.41
C GLU A 80 -39.61 -19.96 20.87
N VAL A 81 -40.43 -20.83 21.45
CA VAL A 81 -40.50 -21.28 22.84
C VAL A 81 -39.28 -22.16 23.15
N ILE A 82 -38.57 -21.86 24.24
CA ILE A 82 -37.60 -22.79 24.83
C ILE A 82 -38.33 -23.50 25.98
N GLU A 83 -38.68 -24.76 25.78
CA GLU A 83 -39.08 -25.67 26.85
C GLU A 83 -37.83 -26.27 27.52
N GLU A 84 -37.83 -26.18 28.85
CA GLU A 84 -36.95 -26.92 29.75
C GLU A 84 -37.30 -28.42 29.72
N ALA A 85 -36.28 -29.28 29.67
CA ALA A 85 -36.43 -30.67 30.07
C ALA A 85 -35.20 -31.12 30.88
N THR A 86 -35.52 -31.61 32.07
CA THR A 86 -34.69 -32.05 33.19
C THR A 86 -34.20 -33.50 33.05
N SER A 87 -33.07 -33.75 33.72
CA SER A 87 -32.69 -34.96 34.49
C SER A 87 -32.99 -36.36 33.93
N GLY A 88 -31.92 -37.13 33.72
CA GLY A 88 -31.95 -38.59 33.64
C GLY A 88 -30.57 -39.15 33.95
N GLU A 89 -30.27 -39.34 35.23
CA GLU A 89 -29.18 -40.21 35.70
C GLU A 89 -29.63 -41.65 35.53
N ASP A 90 -28.88 -42.46 34.78
CA ASP A 90 -28.84 -43.91 34.98
C ASP A 90 -27.48 -44.44 34.57
N GLY A 91 -26.76 -44.96 35.58
CA GLY A 91 -25.43 -45.51 35.44
C GLY A 91 -25.46 -46.90 34.83
N VAL A 92 -24.67 -47.09 33.79
CA VAL A 92 -24.25 -48.41 33.30
C VAL A 92 -22.73 -48.39 33.22
N ASN A 93 -22.08 -49.11 34.14
CA ASN A 93 -20.65 -49.38 34.12
C ASN A 93 -20.36 -50.37 32.98
N GLU A 94 -20.15 -49.84 31.78
CA GLU A 94 -19.64 -50.59 30.64
C GLU A 94 -18.11 -50.62 30.72
N VAL A 95 -17.53 -51.82 30.83
CA VAL A 95 -16.09 -52.04 30.84
C VAL A 95 -15.58 -51.82 29.41
N VAL A 96 -15.16 -50.59 29.13
CA VAL A 96 -14.57 -50.19 27.85
C VAL A 96 -13.20 -50.89 27.68
N PRO A 97 -12.96 -51.63 26.59
CA PRO A 97 -11.65 -52.21 26.32
C PRO A 97 -10.58 -51.10 26.18
N PRO A 98 -9.32 -51.38 26.53
CA PRO A 98 -8.25 -50.38 26.43
C PRO A 98 -8.14 -49.87 25.00
N VAL A 99 -8.55 -48.62 24.79
CA VAL A 99 -8.40 -47.90 23.52
C VAL A 99 -6.90 -47.85 23.22
N ALA A 100 -6.52 -48.41 22.08
CA ALA A 100 -5.16 -48.33 21.59
C ALA A 100 -4.76 -46.85 21.56
N VAL A 101 -3.73 -46.49 22.32
CA VAL A 101 -3.20 -45.13 22.37
C VAL A 101 -2.66 -44.84 20.97
N GLU A 102 -3.45 -44.12 20.16
CA GLU A 102 -2.97 -43.60 18.87
C GLU A 102 -1.74 -42.74 19.16
N GLU A 103 -0.62 -43.16 18.59
CA GLU A 103 0.64 -42.44 18.67
C GLU A 103 0.39 -41.02 18.17
N ILE A 104 0.53 -40.03 19.06
CA ILE A 104 0.34 -38.62 18.72
C ILE A 104 1.42 -38.28 17.72
N ILE A 105 1.08 -38.35 16.42
CA ILE A 105 1.93 -37.87 15.34
C ILE A 105 2.01 -36.35 15.52
N THR A 106 3.06 -35.88 16.17
CA THR A 106 3.38 -34.46 16.21
C THR A 106 3.66 -34.03 14.77
N PRO A 107 2.92 -33.07 14.21
CA PRO A 107 3.18 -32.60 12.85
C PRO A 107 4.63 -32.15 12.75
N ASP A 108 5.31 -32.57 11.68
CA ASP A 108 6.69 -32.17 11.42
C ASP A 108 6.82 -30.64 11.51
N PRO A 109 7.94 -30.12 12.07
CA PRO A 109 8.17 -28.68 12.12
C PRO A 109 8.10 -28.12 10.70
N VAL A 110 7.13 -27.23 10.45
CA VAL A 110 7.00 -26.56 9.16
C VAL A 110 8.26 -25.72 8.95
N GLU A 111 9.07 -26.10 7.98
CA GLU A 111 10.28 -25.35 7.63
C GLU A 111 9.88 -23.91 7.26
N PRO A 112 10.51 -22.89 7.87
CA PRO A 112 10.15 -21.51 7.60
C PRO A 112 10.39 -21.17 6.13
N ILE A 113 9.38 -20.57 5.51
CA ILE A 113 9.44 -20.17 4.10
C ILE A 113 10.46 -19.02 3.97
N PRO A 114 11.55 -19.17 3.19
CA PRO A 114 12.55 -18.12 3.05
C PRO A 114 11.94 -16.81 2.56
N LEU A 115 12.27 -15.71 3.23
CA LEU A 115 11.79 -14.38 2.85
C LEU A 115 12.33 -13.97 1.48
N HIS A 116 11.45 -13.54 0.58
CA HIS A 116 11.84 -13.09 -0.75
C HIS A 116 12.89 -11.96 -0.66
N PRO A 117 13.98 -11.98 -1.47
CA PRO A 117 15.06 -10.99 -1.37
C PRO A 117 14.59 -9.53 -1.43
N ALA A 118 13.56 -9.21 -2.22
CA ALA A 118 13.00 -7.84 -2.24
C ALA A 118 12.46 -7.37 -0.86
N ALA A 119 11.74 -8.24 -0.14
CA ALA A 119 11.24 -7.91 1.20
C ALA A 119 12.39 -7.81 2.20
N LYS A 120 13.39 -8.71 2.10
CA LYS A 120 14.62 -8.64 2.90
C LYS A 120 15.34 -7.29 2.72
N GLY A 121 15.45 -6.82 1.49
CA GLY A 121 16.02 -5.49 1.17
C GLY A 121 15.21 -4.34 1.76
N ALA A 122 13.88 -4.44 1.74
CA ALA A 122 12.99 -3.44 2.33
C ALA A 122 13.16 -3.37 3.85
N ARG A 123 13.20 -4.53 4.54
CA ARG A 123 13.49 -4.63 5.98
C ARG A 123 14.85 -4.04 6.33
N LYS A 124 15.89 -4.41 5.58
CA LYS A 124 17.26 -3.90 5.79
C LYS A 124 17.32 -2.39 5.67
N LEU A 125 16.70 -1.82 4.64
CA LEU A 125 16.66 -0.38 4.44
C LEU A 125 15.86 0.34 5.53
N LEU A 126 14.69 -0.20 5.89
CA LEU A 126 13.87 0.34 6.98
C LEU A 126 14.66 0.35 8.29
N ALA A 127 15.20 -0.80 8.72
CA ALA A 127 15.99 -0.89 9.94
C ALA A 127 17.20 0.05 9.90
N SER A 128 17.86 0.22 8.76
CA SER A 128 18.97 1.16 8.62
C SER A 128 18.56 2.62 8.87
N PHE A 129 17.38 3.06 8.43
CA PHE A 129 16.89 4.42 8.73
C PHE A 129 16.72 4.67 10.23
N TYR A 130 16.29 3.67 10.98
CA TYR A 130 16.06 3.76 12.42
C TYR A 130 17.24 3.29 13.27
N GLN A 131 18.28 2.72 12.64
CA GLN A 131 19.41 2.08 13.31
C GLN A 131 18.98 1.06 14.37
N SER A 132 17.90 0.30 14.09
CA SER A 132 17.32 -0.66 15.03
C SER A 132 16.43 -1.69 14.31
N CYS A 133 16.46 -2.96 14.76
CA CYS A 133 15.55 -4.00 14.29
C CYS A 133 14.09 -3.72 14.68
N LYS A 134 13.86 -2.97 15.76
CA LYS A 134 12.50 -2.65 16.26
C LYS A 134 11.61 -1.99 15.21
N ALA A 135 12.20 -1.30 14.23
CA ALA A 135 11.44 -0.71 13.12
C ALA A 135 10.73 -1.75 12.25
N ILE A 136 11.26 -2.98 12.17
CA ILE A 136 10.62 -4.10 11.45
C ILE A 136 9.44 -4.62 12.27
N ASP A 137 9.57 -4.69 13.60
CA ASP A 137 8.56 -5.32 14.49
C ASP A 137 7.39 -4.38 14.84
N LYS A 138 7.41 -3.13 14.38
CA LYS A 138 6.44 -2.10 14.76
C LYS A 138 5.67 -1.57 13.55
N PRO A 139 4.76 -2.37 12.97
CA PRO A 139 3.93 -1.90 11.87
C PRO A 139 2.90 -0.87 12.37
N ILE A 140 2.67 0.16 11.57
CA ILE A 140 1.51 1.04 11.72
C ILE A 140 0.25 0.20 11.53
N ALA A 141 -0.62 0.20 12.53
CA ALA A 141 -1.87 -0.56 12.54
C ALA A 141 -3.08 0.39 12.55
N ASP A 142 -4.27 -0.19 12.41
CA ASP A 142 -5.52 0.55 12.53
C ASP A 142 -5.62 1.26 13.89
N GLY A 143 -6.19 2.47 13.89
CA GLY A 143 -6.30 3.30 15.09
C GLY A 143 -5.01 4.05 15.49
N GLN A 144 -3.89 3.86 14.78
CA GLN A 144 -2.69 4.67 14.99
C GLN A 144 -2.99 6.15 14.70
N GLY A 145 -2.73 7.02 15.67
CA GLY A 145 -2.94 8.47 15.53
C GLY A 145 -1.96 9.13 14.55
N GLU A 146 -2.33 10.33 14.08
CA GLU A 146 -1.49 11.13 13.18
C GLU A 146 -0.15 11.52 13.80
N LEU A 147 0.87 11.65 12.95
CA LEU A 147 2.16 12.21 13.34
C LEU A 147 2.02 13.69 13.65
N LYS A 148 2.48 14.08 14.84
CA LYS A 148 2.47 15.44 15.34
C LYS A 148 3.85 16.09 15.18
N GLY A 149 3.93 17.40 15.40
CA GLY A 149 5.21 18.11 15.31
C GLY A 149 5.79 18.21 13.89
N VAL A 150 4.98 17.94 12.86
CA VAL A 150 5.34 18.08 11.44
C VAL A 150 4.21 18.74 10.67
N ILE A 151 4.58 19.62 9.74
CA ILE A 151 3.64 20.28 8.83
C ILE A 151 4.03 20.05 7.37
N MET A 152 3.02 20.10 6.51
CA MET A 152 3.16 20.27 5.07
C MET A 152 3.06 21.75 4.73
N GLY A 153 3.96 22.25 3.90
CA GLY A 153 3.85 23.59 3.34
C GLY A 153 4.09 23.56 1.83
N ASP A 154 3.68 24.61 1.15
CA ASP A 154 4.13 24.87 -0.21
C ASP A 154 5.61 25.28 -0.22
N SER A 155 6.31 24.93 -1.29
CA SER A 155 7.70 25.24 -1.54
C SER A 155 7.75 26.68 -1.99
N ILE A 156 7.85 27.59 -1.03
CA ILE A 156 7.92 29.02 -1.27
C ILE A 156 9.22 29.40 -2.01
N ASP A 157 10.26 28.55 -1.94
CA ASP A 157 11.62 28.88 -2.38
C ASP A 157 12.05 28.22 -3.71
N GLY A 158 11.11 27.70 -4.51
CA GLY A 158 11.45 27.12 -5.82
C GLY A 158 12.43 25.94 -5.76
N GLN A 159 12.37 25.11 -4.71
CA GLN A 159 13.18 23.89 -4.63
C GLN A 159 12.89 23.00 -5.86
N SER A 160 13.92 22.84 -6.71
CA SER A 160 13.80 22.11 -7.97
C SER A 160 13.47 20.64 -7.74
N GLY A 161 12.52 20.11 -8.52
CA GLY A 161 12.14 18.69 -8.49
C GLY A 161 10.91 18.33 -7.65
N LEU A 162 10.24 19.29 -6.99
CA LEU A 162 8.97 19.06 -6.30
C LEU A 162 7.81 19.37 -7.26
N GLN A 163 7.29 18.36 -7.94
CA GLN A 163 6.30 18.53 -9.02
C GLN A 163 4.95 19.10 -8.54
N ASP A 164 4.70 19.17 -7.23
CA ASP A 164 3.53 19.82 -6.61
C ASP A 164 3.92 20.80 -5.49
N GLY A 165 5.20 21.17 -5.41
CA GLY A 165 5.70 22.14 -4.44
C GLY A 165 5.62 21.72 -2.97
N LYS A 166 5.10 20.56 -2.55
CA LYS A 166 4.95 20.29 -1.11
C LYS A 166 6.29 19.95 -0.43
N ILE A 167 6.64 20.72 0.61
CA ILE A 167 7.76 20.50 1.51
C ILE A 167 7.28 20.10 2.89
N ARG A 168 8.12 19.36 3.63
CA ARG A 168 7.88 18.98 5.02
C ARG A 168 8.80 19.72 5.96
N LYS A 169 8.27 20.09 7.11
CA LYS A 169 9.00 20.73 8.21
C LYS A 169 8.64 20.06 9.51
N ILE A 170 9.63 19.54 10.22
CA ILE A 170 9.45 19.21 11.64
C ILE A 170 9.43 20.55 12.39
N THR A 171 8.32 20.86 13.04
CA THR A 171 8.13 22.08 13.84
C THR A 171 8.47 21.88 15.30
N ASN A 172 8.30 20.65 15.81
CA ASN A 172 8.67 20.25 17.15
C ASN A 172 9.19 18.81 17.12
N LEU A 173 10.49 18.63 17.35
CA LEU A 173 11.15 17.32 17.28
C LEU A 173 10.68 16.36 18.38
N ASP A 174 10.53 16.83 19.61
CA ASP A 174 10.09 15.98 20.72
C ASP A 174 8.67 15.45 20.49
N THR A 175 7.75 16.34 20.11
CA THR A 175 6.38 15.95 19.77
C THR A 175 6.32 15.00 18.56
N PHE A 176 7.21 15.19 17.58
CA PHE A 176 7.35 14.26 16.46
C PHE A 176 7.79 12.88 16.92
N VAL A 177 8.86 12.81 17.71
CA VAL A 177 9.40 11.54 18.23
C VAL A 177 8.37 10.82 19.11
N GLU A 178 7.68 11.55 19.99
CA GLU A 178 6.69 10.97 20.92
C GLU A 178 5.44 10.44 20.21
N SER A 179 5.01 11.08 19.12
CA SER A 179 3.86 10.62 18.34
C SER A 179 4.19 9.55 17.29
N HIS A 180 5.48 9.26 17.07
CA HIS A 180 5.94 8.31 16.08
C HIS A 180 6.06 6.90 16.64
N VAL A 181 5.35 5.92 16.05
CA VAL A 181 5.24 4.54 16.58
C VAL A 181 6.58 3.84 16.88
N VAL A 182 7.59 4.03 16.03
CA VAL A 182 8.93 3.46 16.24
C VAL A 182 9.78 4.34 17.18
N LEU A 183 9.88 5.65 16.92
CA LEU A 183 10.84 6.52 17.61
C LEU A 183 10.50 6.72 19.09
N SER A 184 9.23 6.70 19.47
CA SER A 184 8.82 6.83 20.88
C SER A 184 9.33 5.64 21.72
N GLU A 185 9.32 4.44 21.16
CA GLU A 185 9.88 3.25 21.79
C GLU A 185 11.41 3.29 21.84
N LEU A 186 12.05 3.75 20.76
CA LEU A 186 13.51 3.93 20.74
C LEU A 186 13.97 4.98 21.75
N LYS A 187 13.22 6.09 21.92
CA LYS A 187 13.48 7.12 22.94
C LYS A 187 13.41 6.56 24.36
N SER A 188 12.61 5.52 24.58
CA SER A 188 12.41 4.89 25.88
C SER A 188 13.40 3.74 26.16
N ASP A 189 14.20 3.34 25.18
CA ASP A 189 15.18 2.26 25.30
C ASP A 189 16.53 2.79 25.79
N ALA A 190 16.92 2.42 27.01
CA ALA A 190 18.17 2.85 27.62
C ALA A 190 19.43 2.37 26.87
N ASN A 191 19.31 1.35 26.02
CA ASN A 191 20.42 0.82 25.21
C ASN A 191 20.46 1.43 23.80
N TYR A 192 19.56 2.37 23.50
CA TYR A 192 19.48 3.01 22.21
C TYR A 192 20.06 4.45 22.25
N PRO A 193 20.81 4.87 21.20
CA PRO A 193 21.34 4.05 20.11
C PRO A 193 22.49 3.16 20.60
N GLY A 194 22.72 2.05 19.90
CA GLY A 194 23.90 1.22 20.17
C GLY A 194 25.21 1.99 19.97
N PRO A 195 26.33 1.53 20.57
CA PRO A 195 27.64 2.15 20.37
C PRO A 195 27.99 2.22 18.88
N GLN A 196 28.28 3.42 18.36
CA GLN A 196 28.53 3.75 16.95
C GLN A 196 27.32 3.84 16.02
N CYS A 197 26.12 3.61 16.54
CA CYS A 197 24.88 3.77 15.77
C CYS A 197 24.36 5.19 15.85
N ARG A 198 23.64 5.61 14.80
CA ARG A 198 23.04 6.95 14.80
C ARG A 198 21.75 6.97 15.60
N ASP A 199 21.58 8.06 16.33
CA ASP A 199 20.35 8.34 17.05
C ASP A 199 19.27 8.88 16.10
N ALA A 200 18.41 7.99 15.61
CA ALA A 200 17.25 8.38 14.81
C ALA A 200 16.23 9.25 15.56
N THR A 201 16.25 9.35 16.90
CA THR A 201 15.37 10.31 17.61
C THR A 201 15.84 11.76 17.43
N LYS A 202 17.14 11.96 17.13
CA LYS A 202 17.73 13.26 16.81
C LYS A 202 17.71 13.58 15.32
N HIS A 203 17.66 12.54 14.49
CA HIS A 203 17.69 12.64 13.02
C HIS A 203 16.60 11.76 12.39
N PRO A 204 15.31 12.00 12.69
CA PRO A 204 14.24 11.09 12.32
C PRO A 204 14.12 10.90 10.80
N PRO A 205 13.74 9.69 10.34
CA PRO A 205 13.26 9.51 8.99
C PRO A 205 11.97 10.31 8.79
N LEU A 206 11.85 10.95 7.63
CA LEU A 206 10.71 11.75 7.23
C LEU A 206 10.43 11.52 5.75
N PHE A 207 9.15 11.45 5.38
CA PHE A 207 8.80 11.37 3.97
C PHE A 207 9.25 12.63 3.24
N ALA A 208 9.99 12.46 2.16
CA ALA A 208 10.51 13.55 1.38
C ALA A 208 10.37 13.25 -0.11
N TYR A 209 9.44 13.96 -0.76
CA TYR A 209 9.23 13.83 -2.20
C TYR A 209 10.52 14.15 -2.98
N ALA A 210 10.73 13.48 -4.11
CA ALA A 210 11.92 13.60 -4.95
C ALA A 210 13.26 13.36 -4.23
N SER A 211 13.26 12.76 -3.04
CA SER A 211 14.48 12.48 -2.29
C SER A 211 15.13 11.20 -2.76
N ARG A 212 15.70 11.27 -3.96
CA ARG A 212 16.44 10.18 -4.58
C ARG A 212 17.74 9.91 -3.82
N LYS A 213 18.10 8.64 -3.68
CA LYS A 213 19.38 8.20 -3.12
C LYS A 213 20.19 7.50 -4.21
N TYR A 214 21.45 7.86 -4.30
CA TYR A 214 22.43 7.25 -5.19
C TYR A 214 23.59 6.72 -4.37
N PRO A 215 24.20 5.60 -4.77
CA PRO A 215 25.37 5.10 -4.09
C PRO A 215 26.56 5.99 -4.41
N ASN A 216 27.47 6.14 -3.44
CA ASN A 216 28.75 6.79 -3.68
C ASN A 216 29.50 6.05 -4.80
N ARG A 217 30.04 6.79 -5.78
CA ARG A 217 30.71 6.20 -6.95
C ARG A 217 31.93 5.36 -6.59
N THR A 218 32.64 5.73 -5.52
CA THR A 218 33.86 5.08 -5.07
C THR A 218 33.57 3.92 -4.13
N THR A 219 32.72 4.12 -3.12
CA THR A 219 32.47 3.10 -2.08
C THR A 219 31.30 2.17 -2.39
N GLY A 220 30.40 2.57 -3.29
CA GLY A 220 29.14 1.84 -3.53
C GLY A 220 28.13 1.94 -2.38
N GLU A 221 28.36 2.81 -1.39
CA GLU A 221 27.48 2.96 -0.22
C GLU A 221 26.39 4.03 -0.47
N PHE A 222 25.14 3.71 -0.14
CA PHE A 222 24.04 4.67 -0.12
C PHE A 222 24.08 5.54 1.14
N LYS A 223 24.22 6.86 0.98
CA LYS A 223 24.15 7.84 2.07
C LYS A 223 22.71 8.20 2.42
N ILE A 224 22.08 7.42 3.29
CA ILE A 224 20.65 7.54 3.60
C ILE A 224 20.33 8.62 4.65
N PHE A 225 21.29 8.98 5.51
CA PHE A 225 21.06 9.99 6.57
C PHE A 225 21.14 11.44 6.09
N SER A 226 21.29 11.64 4.79
CA SER A 226 21.24 12.97 4.17
C SER A 226 19.80 13.49 4.10
N LYS A 227 19.67 14.81 4.25
CA LYS A 227 18.40 15.53 4.08
C LYS A 227 17.83 15.30 2.69
N GLY A 228 16.54 15.02 2.60
CA GLY A 228 15.82 14.86 1.35
C GLY A 228 15.44 16.20 0.70
N GLY A 229 15.26 16.21 -0.63
CA GLY A 229 14.83 17.38 -1.39
C GLY A 229 13.45 17.93 -0.99
N GLY A 230 12.58 17.11 -0.39
CA GLY A 230 11.26 17.51 0.11
C GLY A 230 11.22 17.99 1.56
N ILE A 231 12.37 18.27 2.19
CA ILE A 231 12.47 18.70 3.59
C ILE A 231 13.02 20.13 3.64
N THR A 232 12.29 21.07 4.22
CA THR A 232 12.72 22.48 4.27
C THR A 232 14.05 22.65 4.99
N ARG A 233 14.90 23.57 4.52
CA ARG A 233 16.20 23.87 5.13
C ARG A 233 16.08 24.23 6.62
N SER A 234 15.01 24.92 6.99
CA SER A 234 14.71 25.33 8.38
C SER A 234 14.22 24.21 9.31
N SER A 235 13.96 23.00 8.77
CA SER A 235 13.57 21.85 9.57
C SER A 235 14.77 21.35 10.38
N PRO A 236 14.54 20.87 11.62
CA PRO A 236 15.45 19.95 12.30
C PRO A 236 16.00 18.90 11.33
N PRO A 237 17.24 18.44 11.57
CA PRO A 237 17.85 17.39 10.76
C PRO A 237 16.92 16.18 10.62
N ALA A 238 16.61 15.80 9.39
CA ALA A 238 15.77 14.65 9.11
C ALA A 238 16.32 13.95 7.86
N SER A 239 16.26 12.63 7.87
CA SER A 239 16.66 11.80 6.74
C SER A 239 15.45 11.55 5.85
N GLY A 240 15.62 11.66 4.53
CA GLY A 240 14.49 11.59 3.61
C GLY A 240 14.79 10.72 2.40
N ILE A 241 13.83 9.88 2.02
CA ILE A 241 13.86 9.08 0.79
C ILE A 241 12.45 9.04 0.20
N ASP A 242 12.33 9.08 -1.12
CA ASP A 242 11.02 8.92 -1.76
C ASP A 242 10.61 7.44 -1.91
N CYS A 243 9.35 7.20 -2.29
CA CYS A 243 8.78 5.86 -2.38
C CYS A 243 9.49 4.92 -3.36
N SER A 244 9.92 5.42 -4.52
CA SER A 244 10.44 4.59 -5.61
C SER A 244 11.97 4.48 -5.58
N SER A 245 12.65 5.48 -5.01
CA SER A 245 14.03 5.37 -4.59
C SER A 245 14.17 4.38 -3.44
N PHE A 246 13.22 4.34 -2.49
CA PHE A 246 13.18 3.29 -1.46
C PHE A 246 13.16 1.89 -2.08
N VAL A 247 12.27 1.63 -3.06
CA VAL A 247 12.24 0.36 -3.80
C VAL A 247 13.58 0.08 -4.49
N SER A 248 14.13 1.06 -5.20
CA SER A 248 15.38 0.89 -5.95
C SER A 248 16.56 0.56 -5.04
N VAL A 249 16.70 1.26 -3.91
CA VAL A 249 17.75 1.03 -2.91
C VAL A 249 17.56 -0.32 -2.22
N ALA A 250 16.33 -0.67 -1.83
CA ALA A 250 16.01 -1.95 -1.22
C ALA A 250 16.43 -3.12 -2.13
N MET A 251 16.07 -3.07 -3.41
CA MET A 251 16.45 -4.07 -4.41
C MET A 251 17.98 -4.15 -4.58
N ALA A 252 18.64 -3.00 -4.78
CA ALA A 252 20.09 -2.94 -4.97
C ALA A 252 20.88 -3.45 -3.74
N SER A 253 20.36 -3.26 -2.54
CA SER A 253 20.99 -3.77 -1.30
C SER A 253 21.04 -5.30 -1.22
N GLN A 254 20.23 -5.98 -2.04
CA GLN A 254 20.16 -7.43 -2.14
C GLN A 254 20.72 -7.95 -3.46
N GLY A 255 21.33 -7.08 -4.28
CA GLY A 255 21.91 -7.44 -5.57
C GLY A 255 20.86 -7.68 -6.66
N LEU A 256 19.61 -7.25 -6.45
CA LEU A 256 18.54 -7.43 -7.43
C LEU A 256 18.62 -6.37 -8.53
N LYS A 257 18.65 -6.83 -9.79
CA LYS A 257 18.71 -5.96 -10.97
C LYS A 257 17.29 -5.60 -11.44
N MET A 258 17.15 -4.49 -12.16
CA MET A 258 15.88 -4.11 -12.79
C MET A 258 15.79 -4.59 -14.25
N SER A 259 16.94 -4.81 -14.90
CA SER A 259 17.09 -5.43 -16.21
C SER A 259 18.29 -6.38 -16.22
N LYS A 260 18.26 -7.39 -17.10
CA LYS A 260 19.30 -8.42 -17.19
C LYS A 260 20.69 -7.85 -17.50
N ASP A 261 20.71 -6.82 -18.35
CA ASP A 261 21.92 -6.10 -18.79
C ASP A 261 22.46 -5.05 -17.80
N GLN A 262 21.79 -4.89 -16.64
CA GLN A 262 22.16 -3.87 -15.66
C GLN A 262 23.53 -4.17 -15.02
N THR A 263 24.52 -3.30 -15.25
CA THR A 263 25.88 -3.40 -14.69
C THR A 263 26.10 -2.57 -13.42
N GLY A 264 25.19 -1.66 -13.07
CA GLY A 264 25.30 -0.77 -11.92
C GLY A 264 23.95 -0.45 -11.27
N PHE A 265 23.91 0.54 -10.39
CA PHE A 265 22.66 0.96 -9.75
C PHE A 265 21.74 1.63 -10.77
N ARG A 266 20.47 1.21 -10.80
CA ARG A 266 19.43 1.81 -11.62
C ARG A 266 18.32 2.35 -10.73
N ASP A 267 18.21 3.66 -10.72
CA ASP A 267 17.20 4.38 -9.98
C ASP A 267 15.88 4.43 -10.79
N MET A 268 14.79 3.93 -10.21
CA MET A 268 13.50 3.81 -10.91
C MET A 268 12.43 4.70 -10.28
N THR A 269 11.72 5.46 -11.11
CA THR A 269 10.47 6.13 -10.70
C THR A 269 9.30 5.13 -10.71
N THR A 270 8.15 5.45 -10.11
CA THR A 270 6.94 4.61 -10.19
C THR A 270 6.48 4.38 -11.63
N ARG A 271 6.66 5.38 -12.52
CA ARG A 271 6.41 5.26 -13.97
C ARG A 271 7.42 4.31 -14.63
N SER A 272 8.71 4.48 -14.30
CA SER A 272 9.78 3.63 -14.85
C SER A 272 9.66 2.18 -14.39
N LEU A 273 9.22 1.90 -13.15
CA LEU A 273 8.93 0.54 -12.66
C LEU A 273 7.88 -0.15 -13.52
N LYS A 274 6.76 0.54 -13.78
CA LYS A 274 5.67 0.02 -14.64
C LYS A 274 6.16 -0.24 -16.06
N ALA A 275 6.89 0.70 -16.65
CA ALA A 275 7.43 0.57 -18.01
C ALA A 275 8.47 -0.55 -18.11
N GLN A 276 9.33 -0.68 -17.09
CA GLN A 276 10.35 -1.73 -17.06
C GLN A 276 9.72 -3.11 -17.05
N ALA A 277 8.68 -3.34 -16.24
CA ALA A 277 8.00 -4.64 -16.17
C ALA A 277 7.37 -5.13 -17.49
N ALA A 278 7.25 -4.26 -18.50
CA ALA A 278 6.75 -4.62 -19.82
C ALA A 278 7.86 -4.99 -20.84
N LYS A 279 9.14 -4.82 -20.50
CA LYS A 279 10.26 -5.10 -21.41
C LYS A 279 10.68 -6.56 -21.39
N ALA A 280 11.24 -7.03 -22.50
CA ALA A 280 11.71 -8.42 -22.66
C ALA A 280 12.92 -8.74 -21.76
N ASP A 281 13.86 -7.80 -21.61
CA ASP A 281 15.06 -7.87 -20.78
C ASP A 281 14.77 -7.55 -19.29
N SER A 282 13.50 -7.41 -18.92
CA SER A 282 13.13 -6.99 -17.57
C SER A 282 13.29 -8.09 -16.53
N CYS A 283 13.87 -7.69 -15.40
CA CYS A 283 13.90 -8.49 -14.18
C CYS A 283 12.68 -8.27 -13.27
N LEU A 284 11.78 -7.38 -13.68
CA LEU A 284 10.45 -7.22 -13.12
C LEU A 284 9.42 -7.82 -14.09
N SER A 285 8.41 -8.49 -13.57
CA SER A 285 7.23 -8.90 -14.35
C SER A 285 5.96 -8.65 -13.55
N ASN A 286 4.80 -8.68 -14.21
CA ASN A 286 3.54 -8.78 -13.49
C ASN A 286 3.57 -10.08 -12.66
N ALA A 287 3.15 -9.99 -11.40
CA ALA A 287 3.07 -11.15 -10.55
C ALA A 287 2.05 -12.14 -11.12
N LYS A 288 2.37 -13.42 -11.00
CA LYS A 288 1.42 -14.50 -11.24
C LYS A 288 0.64 -14.77 -9.96
N VAL A 289 -0.69 -14.75 -10.07
CA VAL A 289 -1.63 -14.86 -8.95
C VAL A 289 -2.66 -15.96 -9.20
N SER A 290 -3.13 -16.58 -8.12
CA SER A 290 -4.24 -17.53 -8.07
C SER A 290 -5.08 -17.26 -6.83
N PRO A 291 -6.28 -17.86 -6.69
CA PRO A 291 -7.05 -17.70 -5.45
C PRO A 291 -6.33 -18.22 -4.19
N SER A 292 -5.47 -19.24 -4.33
CA SER A 292 -4.69 -19.81 -3.22
C SER A 292 -3.37 -19.08 -2.95
N SER A 293 -2.87 -18.27 -3.89
CA SER A 293 -1.65 -17.48 -3.75
C SER A 293 -1.82 -16.12 -4.44
N PRO A 294 -2.67 -15.25 -3.87
CA PRO A 294 -2.99 -13.97 -4.50
C PRO A 294 -1.87 -12.94 -4.34
N LEU A 295 -1.02 -13.10 -3.32
CA LEU A 295 0.10 -12.22 -2.96
C LEU A 295 1.26 -13.06 -2.40
N LYS A 296 2.48 -12.54 -2.52
CA LYS A 296 3.67 -13.06 -1.83
C LYS A 296 4.49 -11.92 -1.23
N ALA A 297 5.24 -12.23 -0.17
CA ALA A 297 6.29 -11.33 0.31
C ALA A 297 7.25 -10.98 -0.83
N GLY A 298 7.67 -9.72 -0.89
CA GLY A 298 8.54 -9.18 -1.94
C GLY A 298 7.82 -8.72 -3.21
N ASP A 299 6.50 -8.94 -3.32
CA ASP A 299 5.70 -8.29 -4.36
C ASP A 299 5.73 -6.77 -4.21
N ILE A 300 5.61 -6.07 -5.32
CA ILE A 300 5.63 -4.61 -5.39
C ILE A 300 4.27 -4.14 -5.88
N LEU A 301 3.53 -3.42 -5.04
CA LEU A 301 2.36 -2.68 -5.51
C LEU A 301 2.84 -1.34 -6.06
N ASN A 302 2.47 -1.03 -7.29
CA ASN A 302 2.88 0.19 -7.95
C ASN A 302 1.68 0.84 -8.63
N VAL A 303 1.39 2.08 -8.26
CA VAL A 303 0.53 2.98 -9.03
C VAL A 303 1.46 3.95 -9.73
N ALA A 304 1.65 3.77 -11.04
CA ALA A 304 2.50 4.63 -11.83
C ALA A 304 2.12 6.10 -11.62
N THR A 305 3.12 6.98 -11.54
CA THR A 305 3.02 8.41 -11.21
C THR A 305 2.56 8.77 -9.80
N THR A 306 2.18 7.80 -8.96
CA THR A 306 1.66 8.10 -7.62
C THR A 306 2.53 7.51 -6.52
N HIS A 307 2.50 6.20 -6.32
CA HIS A 307 3.13 5.57 -5.15
C HIS A 307 3.50 4.11 -5.40
N THR A 308 4.48 3.63 -4.65
CA THR A 308 4.89 2.22 -4.67
C THR A 308 5.28 1.71 -3.29
N VAL A 309 5.01 0.43 -3.04
CA VAL A 309 5.30 -0.25 -1.77
C VAL A 309 5.79 -1.67 -2.04
N ILE A 310 6.53 -2.27 -1.09
CA ILE A 310 6.96 -3.68 -1.12
C ILE A 310 6.17 -4.44 -0.05
N ILE A 311 5.52 -5.54 -0.43
CA ILE A 311 4.86 -6.44 0.52
C ILE A 311 5.92 -7.12 1.37
N ASP A 312 5.77 -7.01 2.69
CA ASP A 312 6.74 -7.50 3.65
C ASP A 312 6.39 -8.92 4.13
N SER A 313 5.19 -9.10 4.67
CA SER A 313 4.66 -10.41 5.08
C SER A 313 3.22 -10.59 4.62
N VAL A 314 2.80 -11.84 4.41
CA VAL A 314 1.43 -12.22 4.02
C VAL A 314 0.87 -13.18 5.07
N GLY A 315 -0.35 -12.93 5.56
CA GLY A 315 -1.07 -13.84 6.45
C GLY A 315 -1.82 -14.94 5.68
N LYS A 316 -2.58 -15.78 6.39
CA LYS A 316 -3.25 -16.97 5.84
C LYS A 316 -4.24 -16.67 4.69
N ASP A 317 -4.99 -15.56 4.80
CA ASP A 317 -5.93 -15.10 3.77
C ASP A 317 -5.66 -13.63 3.47
N PRO A 318 -4.58 -13.31 2.73
CA PRO A 318 -4.05 -11.96 2.68
C PRO A 318 -4.99 -10.96 2.00
N LEU A 319 -5.96 -11.44 1.19
CA LEU A 319 -6.96 -10.62 0.52
C LEU A 319 -8.41 -10.91 0.92
N GLY A 320 -8.64 -11.75 1.93
CA GLY A 320 -10.00 -12.16 2.34
C GLY A 320 -10.72 -13.07 1.34
N ILE A 321 -10.01 -13.68 0.38
CA ILE A 321 -10.62 -14.47 -0.69
C ILE A 321 -11.35 -15.68 -0.13
N ASP A 322 -10.74 -16.37 0.82
CA ASP A 322 -11.26 -17.63 1.36
C ASP A 322 -12.49 -17.38 2.23
N LYS A 323 -12.38 -16.37 3.12
CA LYS A 323 -13.48 -15.92 3.97
C LYS A 323 -14.73 -15.57 3.16
N TYR A 324 -14.59 -14.75 2.12
CA TYR A 324 -15.74 -14.26 1.35
C TYR A 324 -16.23 -15.25 0.29
N ALA A 325 -15.39 -16.17 -0.19
CA ALA A 325 -15.83 -17.25 -1.06
C ALA A 325 -16.72 -18.24 -0.30
N ALA A 326 -16.34 -18.60 0.94
CA ALA A 326 -17.13 -19.47 1.81
C ALA A 326 -18.49 -18.87 2.18
N ALA A 327 -18.54 -17.55 2.38
CA ALA A 327 -19.76 -16.82 2.74
C ALA A 327 -20.65 -16.42 1.53
N ASP A 328 -20.29 -16.85 0.31
CA ASP A 328 -20.95 -16.41 -0.92
C ASP A 328 -21.14 -14.88 -1.03
N ASN A 329 -20.11 -14.12 -0.69
CA ASN A 329 -20.18 -12.66 -0.69
C ASN A 329 -18.91 -12.01 -1.24
N CYS A 330 -18.43 -12.46 -2.39
CA CYS A 330 -17.19 -11.95 -2.98
C CYS A 330 -17.17 -10.43 -3.15
N ASN A 331 -18.32 -9.79 -3.41
CA ASN A 331 -18.41 -8.33 -3.56
C ASN A 331 -18.15 -7.56 -2.25
N GLY A 332 -18.25 -8.21 -1.10
CA GLY A 332 -18.02 -7.65 0.23
C GLY A 332 -16.55 -7.41 0.57
N ILE A 333 -15.60 -7.99 -0.19
CA ILE A 333 -14.17 -7.79 0.06
C ILE A 333 -13.80 -6.31 -0.03
N SER A 334 -13.11 -5.80 0.98
CA SER A 334 -12.65 -4.41 1.06
C SER A 334 -11.25 -4.32 1.68
N PRO A 335 -10.56 -3.15 1.60
CA PRO A 335 -9.21 -3.02 2.13
C PRO A 335 -9.04 -3.37 3.62
N LYS A 336 -10.06 -3.19 4.45
CA LYS A 336 -10.05 -3.58 5.88
C LYS A 336 -9.90 -5.10 6.09
N ASP A 337 -10.22 -5.90 5.07
CA ASP A 337 -10.15 -7.36 5.13
C ASP A 337 -8.76 -7.90 4.77
N PHE A 338 -7.82 -7.04 4.38
CA PHE A 338 -6.49 -7.46 3.96
C PHE A 338 -5.59 -7.84 5.13
N ASN A 339 -5.05 -9.06 5.09
CA ASN A 339 -4.15 -9.61 6.10
C ASN A 339 -2.71 -9.73 5.57
N PHE A 340 -2.06 -8.59 5.36
CA PHE A 340 -0.64 -8.54 5.01
C PHE A 340 -0.01 -7.24 5.53
N THR A 341 1.32 -7.21 5.60
CA THR A 341 2.08 -5.98 5.87
C THR A 341 2.89 -5.57 4.66
N TYR A 342 3.18 -4.28 4.56
CA TYR A 342 4.06 -3.74 3.53
C TYR A 342 5.01 -2.71 4.12
N ILE A 343 6.14 -2.51 3.45
CA ILE A 343 7.13 -1.47 3.78
C ILE A 343 7.19 -0.48 2.63
N HIS A 344 7.26 0.81 2.96
CA HIS A 344 7.36 1.89 1.99
C HIS A 344 8.04 3.12 2.57
N SER A 345 8.28 4.12 1.73
CA SER A 345 8.43 5.52 2.17
C SER A 345 7.30 6.36 1.60
N GLY A 346 6.46 6.97 2.44
CA GLY A 346 5.31 7.74 1.97
C GLY A 346 4.73 8.68 3.03
N ALA A 347 3.77 9.52 2.59
CA ALA A 347 3.11 10.51 3.44
C ALA A 347 1.99 9.92 4.33
N ILE A 348 2.15 8.69 4.82
CA ILE A 348 1.17 8.08 5.75
C ILE A 348 1.16 8.86 7.07
N LEU A 349 -0.03 9.01 7.67
CA LEU A 349 -0.25 9.68 8.96
C LEU A 349 0.51 11.02 9.07
N ASN A 350 0.39 11.90 8.07
CA ASN A 350 1.03 13.22 8.06
C ASN A 350 2.59 13.20 8.00
N SER A 351 3.18 12.33 7.16
CA SER A 351 4.61 12.37 6.71
C SER A 351 5.60 11.38 7.34
N TYR A 352 5.16 10.24 7.88
CA TYR A 352 6.03 9.24 8.53
C TYR A 352 7.32 8.86 7.77
N GLY A 353 7.29 8.80 6.43
CA GLY A 353 8.47 8.36 5.65
C GLY A 353 8.61 6.83 5.64
N PRO A 354 9.84 6.29 5.67
CA PRO A 354 10.10 4.86 5.80
C PRO A 354 9.33 4.23 6.96
N SER A 355 8.40 3.34 6.66
CA SER A 355 7.55 2.67 7.66
C SER A 355 7.08 1.31 7.17
N ARG A 356 6.80 0.41 8.13
CA ARG A 356 6.04 -0.82 7.93
C ARG A 356 4.59 -0.57 8.31
N VAL A 357 3.63 -1.11 7.56
CA VAL A 357 2.20 -0.81 7.73
C VAL A 357 1.37 -2.08 7.51
N LYS A 358 0.34 -2.29 8.33
CA LYS A 358 -0.69 -3.32 8.09
C LYS A 358 -1.64 -2.86 7.00
N ALA A 359 -1.92 -3.70 6.01
CA ALA A 359 -2.76 -3.32 4.87
C ALA A 359 -4.19 -2.92 5.26
N ASN A 360 -4.75 -3.55 6.30
CA ASN A 360 -6.06 -3.22 6.84
C ASN A 360 -6.19 -1.83 7.49
N TYR A 361 -5.07 -1.11 7.69
CA TYR A 361 -5.10 0.31 8.05
C TYR A 361 -5.87 1.14 7.01
N HIS A 362 -5.78 0.78 5.73
CA HIS A 362 -6.42 1.54 4.67
C HIS A 362 -7.90 1.25 4.55
N ARG A 363 -8.69 2.28 4.24
CA ARG A 363 -10.13 2.16 3.93
C ARG A 363 -10.45 2.37 2.46
N SER A 364 -9.63 3.17 1.76
CA SER A 364 -9.81 3.54 0.36
C SER A 364 -8.47 3.95 -0.26
N GLY A 365 -8.48 4.26 -1.56
CA GLY A 365 -7.33 4.78 -2.29
C GLY A 365 -7.04 3.95 -3.54
N VAL A 366 -6.46 4.56 -4.56
CA VAL A 366 -6.30 3.93 -5.88
C VAL A 366 -5.61 2.57 -5.78
N MET A 367 -4.51 2.46 -5.03
CA MET A 367 -3.78 1.21 -4.85
C MET A 367 -4.65 0.10 -4.23
N TRP A 368 -5.32 0.42 -3.12
CA TRP A 368 -6.07 -0.55 -2.32
C TRP A 368 -7.40 -0.93 -2.97
N ASN A 369 -8.07 0.02 -3.63
CA ASN A 369 -9.28 -0.23 -4.40
C ASN A 369 -9.00 -1.19 -5.57
N ASN A 370 -7.87 -1.00 -6.28
CA ASN A 370 -7.46 -1.93 -7.34
C ASN A 370 -7.14 -3.32 -6.80
N LEU A 371 -6.48 -3.39 -5.64
CA LEU A 371 -6.22 -4.67 -4.98
C LEU A 371 -7.53 -5.37 -4.55
N ALA A 372 -8.54 -4.62 -4.11
CA ALA A 372 -9.86 -5.15 -3.81
C ALA A 372 -10.56 -5.67 -5.07
N VAL A 373 -10.49 -4.95 -6.20
CA VAL A 373 -11.02 -5.45 -7.50
C VAL A 373 -10.39 -6.79 -7.88
N MET A 374 -9.06 -6.92 -7.73
CA MET A 374 -8.37 -8.19 -7.94
C MET A 374 -8.87 -9.28 -7.00
N ALA A 375 -9.01 -8.99 -5.70
CA ALA A 375 -9.48 -9.95 -4.70
C ALA A 375 -10.89 -10.46 -4.99
N LYS A 376 -11.83 -9.54 -5.32
CA LYS A 376 -13.21 -9.89 -5.72
C LYS A 376 -13.22 -10.84 -6.91
N ARG A 377 -12.37 -10.58 -7.92
CA ARG A 377 -12.26 -11.43 -9.11
C ARG A 377 -11.75 -12.82 -8.77
N LEU A 378 -10.68 -12.92 -7.97
CA LEU A 378 -10.12 -14.21 -7.55
C LEU A 378 -11.09 -14.99 -6.65
N CYS A 379 -11.86 -14.30 -5.81
CA CYS A 379 -12.94 -14.90 -5.02
C CYS A 379 -14.02 -15.53 -5.89
N HIS A 380 -14.54 -14.81 -6.89
CA HIS A 380 -15.53 -15.36 -7.82
C HIS A 380 -15.00 -16.59 -8.57
N GLU A 381 -13.72 -16.61 -8.88
CA GLU A 381 -13.10 -17.77 -9.52
C GLU A 381 -12.94 -18.95 -8.60
N LYS A 382 -12.53 -18.74 -7.35
CA LYS A 382 -12.54 -19.78 -6.34
C LYS A 382 -13.93 -20.41 -6.21
N LYS A 383 -14.98 -19.59 -6.15
CA LYS A 383 -16.37 -20.07 -6.12
C LYS A 383 -16.75 -20.87 -7.37
N ALA A 384 -16.24 -20.49 -8.53
CA ALA A 384 -16.47 -21.20 -9.79
C ALA A 384 -15.59 -22.46 -9.96
N GLY A 385 -14.77 -22.82 -8.97
CA GLY A 385 -13.82 -23.94 -9.06
C GLY A 385 -12.57 -23.65 -9.90
N ASN A 386 -12.36 -22.40 -10.30
CA ASN A 386 -11.22 -21.98 -11.11
C ASN A 386 -10.03 -21.60 -10.20
N VAL A 387 -9.05 -22.50 -10.09
CA VAL A 387 -7.85 -22.31 -9.25
C VAL A 387 -6.58 -22.01 -10.05
N GLY A 388 -6.73 -21.70 -11.34
CA GLY A 388 -5.62 -21.43 -12.25
C GLY A 388 -4.79 -20.21 -11.86
N THR A 389 -3.52 -20.23 -12.26
CA THR A 389 -2.59 -19.10 -12.10
C THR A 389 -2.61 -18.22 -13.35
N ARG A 390 -2.56 -16.90 -13.17
CA ARG A 390 -2.56 -15.93 -14.29
C ARG A 390 -1.84 -14.63 -13.92
N ASP A 391 -1.62 -13.77 -14.90
CA ASP A 391 -1.08 -12.44 -14.64
C ASP A 391 -2.01 -11.61 -13.76
N SER A 392 -1.44 -10.82 -12.87
CA SER A 392 -2.13 -9.86 -12.00
C SER A 392 -2.81 -8.70 -12.72
N ARG A 393 -2.92 -8.74 -14.06
CA ARG A 393 -3.61 -7.74 -14.88
C ARG A 393 -5.01 -8.25 -15.22
N PHE A 394 -6.01 -7.67 -14.56
CA PHE A 394 -7.43 -7.89 -14.74
C PHE A 394 -8.10 -6.73 -15.47
N SER A 395 -9.16 -7.03 -16.20
CA SER A 395 -10.08 -5.99 -16.70
C SER A 395 -10.75 -5.26 -15.53
N GLY A 396 -11.00 -3.96 -15.68
CA GLY A 396 -11.61 -3.12 -14.65
C GLY A 396 -10.66 -2.53 -13.61
N MET A 397 -9.37 -2.87 -13.66
CA MET A 397 -8.34 -2.18 -12.87
C MET A 397 -7.80 -0.95 -13.61
N ASN A 398 -7.37 0.04 -12.84
CA ASN A 398 -6.65 1.20 -13.33
C ASN A 398 -5.38 0.76 -14.08
N SER A 399 -5.16 1.28 -15.28
CA SER A 399 -4.03 0.90 -16.14
C SER A 399 -2.66 1.26 -15.54
N ASN A 400 -2.60 2.25 -14.65
CA ASN A 400 -1.40 2.64 -13.92
C ASN A 400 -1.08 1.71 -12.76
N PHE A 401 -2.04 0.92 -12.27
CA PHE A 401 -1.80 -0.07 -11.23
C PHE A 401 -1.01 -1.27 -11.78
N GLY A 402 -0.20 -1.87 -10.92
CA GLY A 402 0.50 -3.11 -11.18
C GLY A 402 0.93 -3.76 -9.88
N LEU A 403 0.68 -5.07 -9.79
CA LEU A 403 1.32 -5.97 -8.84
C LEU A 403 2.50 -6.61 -9.57
N LEU A 404 3.71 -6.16 -9.24
CA LEU A 404 4.95 -6.59 -9.89
C LEU A 404 5.72 -7.55 -8.97
N ARG A 405 6.51 -8.43 -9.56
CA ARG A 405 7.42 -9.33 -8.84
C ARG A 405 8.78 -9.32 -9.53
N HIS A 406 9.84 -9.29 -8.74
CA HIS A 406 11.20 -9.46 -9.25
C HIS A 406 11.47 -10.94 -9.56
N LYS A 407 12.17 -11.22 -10.66
CA LYS A 407 12.56 -12.58 -11.07
C LYS A 407 13.87 -12.99 -10.37
N SER A 408 13.86 -13.07 -9.05
CA SER A 408 15.05 -13.42 -8.24
C SER A 408 15.56 -14.83 -8.51
N GLU A 409 14.71 -15.71 -9.02
CA GLU A 409 15.08 -17.07 -9.46
C GLU A 409 15.86 -17.08 -10.79
N ASP A 410 15.84 -15.98 -11.57
CA ASP A 410 16.62 -15.85 -12.79
C ASP A 410 18.02 -15.31 -12.43
N PRO A 411 19.11 -16.10 -12.60
CA PRO A 411 20.45 -15.67 -12.25
C PRO A 411 20.89 -14.40 -12.99
N GLU A 412 20.38 -14.14 -14.20
CA GLU A 412 20.70 -12.92 -14.93
C GLU A 412 20.14 -11.66 -14.24
N CYS A 413 19.12 -11.84 -13.40
CA CYS A 413 18.45 -10.79 -12.64
C CYS A 413 19.02 -10.58 -11.24
N VAL A 414 20.02 -11.36 -10.86
CA VAL A 414 20.73 -11.22 -9.59
C VAL A 414 22.19 -10.88 -9.88
N SER A 415 22.79 -10.09 -8.99
CA SER A 415 24.20 -9.77 -8.97
C SER A 415 24.79 -10.17 -7.63
N ASP A 416 25.99 -10.74 -7.66
CA ASP A 416 26.77 -10.96 -6.44
C ASP A 416 27.16 -9.64 -5.75
N LYS A 417 27.16 -8.54 -6.51
CA LYS A 417 27.44 -7.21 -5.99
C LYS A 417 26.21 -6.63 -5.29
N LYS A 418 26.22 -6.70 -3.96
CA LYS A 418 25.25 -6.04 -3.09
C LYS A 418 25.73 -4.65 -2.70
N TYR A 419 24.87 -3.64 -2.91
CA TYR A 419 25.16 -2.28 -2.47
C TYR A 419 25.06 -2.16 -0.95
N GLN A 420 25.97 -1.38 -0.36
CA GLN A 420 25.96 -1.13 1.08
C GLN A 420 25.03 0.03 1.41
N ILE A 421 24.35 -0.03 2.55
CA ILE A 421 23.55 1.07 3.08
C ILE A 421 24.30 1.69 4.26
N GLU A 422 24.42 3.01 4.29
CA GLU A 422 25.03 3.72 5.41
C GLU A 422 24.35 3.31 6.74
N GLY A 423 25.16 2.91 7.73
CA GLY A 423 24.67 2.48 9.02
C GLY A 423 24.13 1.04 9.06
N GLN A 424 24.23 0.25 7.98
CA GLN A 424 23.72 -1.12 7.99
C GLN A 424 24.40 -2.04 9.01
N LYS A 425 25.63 -1.73 9.45
CA LYS A 425 26.35 -2.52 10.46
C LYS A 425 25.61 -2.58 11.80
N CYS A 426 24.86 -1.52 12.11
CA CYS A 426 24.04 -1.43 13.33
C CYS A 426 22.79 -2.32 13.30
N ILE A 427 22.47 -2.91 12.15
CA ILE A 427 21.27 -3.73 11.95
C ILE A 427 21.61 -5.10 11.37
N GLU A 428 22.88 -5.51 11.46
CA GLU A 428 23.31 -6.86 11.09
C GLU A 428 22.51 -7.88 11.91
N GLY A 429 21.88 -8.84 11.22
CA GLY A 429 21.02 -9.86 11.83
C GLY A 429 19.53 -9.49 11.93
N CYS A 430 19.12 -8.23 11.77
CA CYS A 430 17.69 -7.86 11.84
C CYS A 430 16.85 -8.51 10.73
N GLU A 431 17.46 -8.77 9.59
CA GLU A 431 16.81 -9.19 8.35
C GLU A 431 16.28 -10.64 8.34
N ASN A 432 16.69 -11.46 9.31
CA ASN A 432 16.25 -12.86 9.46
C ASN A 432 15.24 -13.04 10.61
N THR A 433 14.65 -11.96 11.14
CA THR A 433 13.63 -12.06 12.19
C THR A 433 12.31 -12.57 11.58
N GLU A 434 12.07 -13.87 11.74
CA GLU A 434 10.86 -14.59 11.27
C GLU A 434 9.71 -14.58 12.28
N LYS A 435 9.83 -13.79 13.36
CA LYS A 435 8.93 -13.84 14.54
C LYS A 435 7.43 -13.61 14.25
N ASP A 436 7.03 -13.25 13.03
CA ASP A 436 5.68 -12.79 12.69
C ASP A 436 4.80 -13.82 11.93
N PHE A 437 5.27 -15.03 11.63
CA PHE A 437 4.49 -15.94 10.75
C PHE A 437 3.53 -16.91 11.46
N GLN A 438 3.58 -17.04 12.79
CA GLN A 438 2.77 -18.06 13.49
C GLN A 438 1.47 -17.53 14.13
N ASP A 439 1.33 -16.21 14.33
CA ASP A 439 0.21 -15.63 15.10
C ASP A 439 -0.70 -14.66 14.31
N VAL A 440 -0.69 -14.66 12.96
CA VAL A 440 -1.42 -13.69 12.11
C VAL A 440 -2.46 -14.29 11.17
#